data_AF-A0A9P3HDM0-F1
#
_entry.id   AF-A0A9P3HDM0-F1
#
_cell.length_a   1.000
_cell.length_b   1.000
_cell.length_c   1.000
_cell.angle_alpha   90.00
_cell.angle_beta   90.00
_cell.angle_gamma   90.00
#
_symmetry.space_group_name_H-M   'P 1'
#
loop_
_entity.id
_entity.type
_entity.pdbx_description
1 polymer ?
#
loop_
_entity_poly.entity_id
_entity_poly.type
_entity_poly.pdbx_seq_one_letter_code
_entity_poly.pdbx_strand_id
1 'polypeptide(L)'
;MLSDLQFEECLAELTSPKVADWELFLESHGFCIYRRAMPNTGLYEYKALGHYPDVPSRLLADVFTDLEYRKTWDKNMVGFNKLDHDVIHYTTKFPWPLSPREYFYELTVHEPKENHFCVSSQTVGKTRAADGTLQNLLSSNNYKSMVTLVPPPMTSTSTVSLNATTTPTVQQQFPYKKGPLSLLVPGISGAGAASTVSLPAGGSPSQANKVFKLPPPNKSVRVEEYRQDVVMVPSEDGKGCYVWFGYFDDPKGHIPTSIVNWATKSGIPGFLRGIQEACLKRAAQQGSGSASGSSSVKDRPATPDSGIEA
;
A
#
# COMPACT_ATOMS: atom_id res chain seq x y z
N MET A 1 0.04 4.82 -7.11
CA MET A 1 0.90 3.72 -6.61
C MET A 1 1.82 4.27 -5.53
N LEU A 2 2.30 3.40 -4.63
CA LEU A 2 3.33 3.79 -3.66
C LEU A 2 4.61 4.25 -4.36
N SER A 3 5.19 5.33 -3.86
CA SER A 3 6.56 5.76 -4.18
C SER A 3 7.59 4.90 -3.43
N ASP A 4 8.85 4.91 -3.89
CA ASP A 4 9.94 4.18 -3.23
C ASP A 4 10.12 4.60 -1.76
N LEU A 5 9.97 5.90 -1.46
CA LEU A 5 10.04 6.40 -0.08
C LEU A 5 8.91 5.82 0.80
N GLN A 6 7.70 5.69 0.25
CA GLN A 6 6.57 5.08 0.97
C GLN A 6 6.77 3.58 1.15
N PHE A 7 7.37 2.91 0.17
CA PHE A 7 7.73 1.51 0.29
C PHE A 7 8.75 1.28 1.40
N GLU A 8 9.84 2.06 1.45
CA GLU A 8 10.85 1.95 2.51
C GLU A 8 10.27 2.25 3.90
N GLU A 9 9.32 3.18 4.00
CA GLU A 9 8.59 3.45 5.24
C GLU A 9 7.75 2.23 5.69
N CYS A 10 7.09 1.52 4.77
CA CYS A 10 6.42 0.26 5.10
C CYS A 10 7.39 -0.80 5.64
N LEU A 11 8.59 -0.90 5.06
CA LEU A 11 9.62 -1.83 5.55
C LEU A 11 10.08 -1.49 6.96
N ALA A 12 10.29 -0.19 7.23
CA ALA A 12 10.64 0.28 8.56
C ALA A 12 9.54 -0.08 9.58
N GLU A 13 8.26 0.09 9.20
CA GLU A 13 7.12 -0.27 10.05
C GLU A 13 6.98 -1.77 10.31
N LEU A 14 7.40 -2.64 9.39
CA LEU A 14 7.44 -4.09 9.64
C LEU A 14 8.43 -4.47 10.74
N THR A 15 9.48 -3.67 10.92
CA THR A 15 10.50 -3.88 11.97
C THR A 15 10.15 -3.15 13.26
N SER A 16 9.69 -1.90 13.13
CA SER A 16 9.35 -1.02 14.24
C SER A 16 7.99 -0.35 13.95
N PRO A 17 6.88 -0.98 14.36
CA PRO A 17 5.54 -0.48 14.08
C PRO A 17 5.31 0.96 14.56
N LYS A 18 4.85 1.84 13.65
CA LYS A 18 4.47 3.22 14.00
C LYS A 18 2.99 3.27 14.36
N VAL A 19 2.71 3.01 15.63
CA VAL A 19 1.35 2.77 16.15
C VAL A 19 0.97 3.68 17.32
N ALA A 20 1.69 4.78 17.55
CA ALA A 20 1.42 5.68 18.69
C ALA A 20 -0.02 6.24 18.70
N ASP A 21 -0.54 6.64 17.54
CA ASP A 21 -1.92 7.14 17.38
C ASP A 21 -2.91 6.05 16.95
N TRP A 22 -2.53 4.78 17.11
CA TRP A 22 -3.30 3.64 16.65
C TRP A 22 -3.70 2.75 17.83
N GLU A 23 -4.93 2.29 17.83
CA GLU A 23 -5.45 1.31 18.79
C GLU A 23 -5.21 -0.09 18.23
N LEU A 24 -4.62 -1.00 19.03
CA LEU A 24 -4.60 -2.42 18.68
C LEU A 24 -6.04 -2.95 18.68
N PHE A 25 -6.52 -3.34 17.50
CA PHE A 25 -7.90 -3.79 17.29
C PHE A 25 -8.06 -5.31 17.40
N LEU A 26 -7.11 -6.08 16.88
CA LEU A 26 -7.14 -7.54 16.90
C LEU A 26 -5.73 -8.12 16.69
N GLU A 27 -5.39 -9.19 17.40
CA GLU A 27 -4.28 -10.07 17.03
C GLU A 27 -4.82 -11.41 16.53
N SER A 28 -4.34 -11.88 15.37
CA SER A 28 -4.80 -13.15 14.80
C SER A 28 -3.83 -13.71 13.78
N HIS A 29 -3.58 -15.02 13.82
CA HIS A 29 -2.83 -15.76 12.79
C HIS A 29 -1.48 -15.12 12.40
N GLY A 30 -0.73 -14.57 13.36
CA GLY A 30 0.56 -13.92 13.10
C GLY A 30 0.47 -12.46 12.65
N PHE A 31 -0.72 -11.85 12.73
CA PHE A 31 -0.97 -10.45 12.40
C PHE A 31 -1.45 -9.65 13.62
N CYS A 32 -0.91 -8.43 13.76
CA CYS A 32 -1.45 -7.37 14.60
C CYS A 32 -2.22 -6.39 13.71
N ILE A 33 -3.51 -6.22 13.98
CA ILE A 33 -4.40 -5.30 13.28
C ILE A 33 -4.66 -4.12 14.20
N TYR A 34 -4.32 -2.94 13.73
CA TYR A 34 -4.53 -1.66 14.37
C TYR A 34 -5.62 -0.88 13.65
N ARG A 35 -6.29 0.00 14.39
CA ARG A 35 -7.24 0.98 13.82
C ARG A 35 -7.01 2.37 14.38
N ARG A 36 -7.32 3.39 13.59
CA ARG A 36 -7.28 4.80 14.00
C ARG A 36 -8.58 5.47 13.61
N ALA A 37 -9.25 6.10 14.57
CA ALA A 37 -10.47 6.84 14.30
C ALA A 37 -10.17 8.09 13.46
N MET A 38 -10.98 8.33 12.44
CA MET A 38 -10.91 9.53 11.61
C MET A 38 -11.69 10.66 12.29
N PRO A 39 -11.06 11.83 12.55
CA PRO A 39 -11.71 12.93 13.26
C PRO A 39 -13.01 13.36 12.56
N ASN A 40 -14.09 13.48 13.33
CA ASN A 40 -15.39 13.99 12.89
C ASN A 40 -16.12 13.18 11.80
N THR A 41 -15.71 11.94 11.50
CA THR A 41 -16.38 11.11 10.47
C THR A 41 -17.05 9.85 11.03
N GLY A 42 -16.61 9.37 12.20
CA GLY A 42 -17.03 8.07 12.73
C GLY A 42 -16.44 6.87 11.96
N LEU A 43 -15.55 7.13 11.00
CA LEU A 43 -14.84 6.12 10.20
C LEU A 43 -13.50 5.77 10.85
N TYR A 44 -12.89 4.68 10.37
CA TYR A 44 -11.59 4.21 10.84
C TYR A 44 -10.67 3.92 9.66
N GLU A 45 -9.40 4.25 9.84
CA GLU A 45 -8.31 3.67 9.06
C GLU A 45 -7.81 2.42 9.76
N TYR A 46 -7.32 1.45 8.99
CA TYR A 46 -6.78 0.20 9.50
C TYR A 46 -5.37 -0.02 8.98
N LYS A 47 -4.55 -0.64 9.82
CA LYS A 47 -3.19 -1.08 9.50
C LYS A 47 -3.01 -2.49 10.05
N ALA A 48 -2.58 -3.44 9.22
CA ALA A 48 -2.21 -4.77 9.66
C ALA A 48 -0.73 -5.02 9.37
N LEU A 49 -0.03 -5.56 10.38
CA LEU A 49 1.38 -5.94 10.31
C LEU A 49 1.48 -7.39 10.73
N GLY A 50 2.10 -8.23 9.92
CA GLY A 50 2.21 -9.65 10.24
C GLY A 50 3.08 -10.42 9.28
N HIS A 51 3.00 -11.75 9.37
CA HIS A 51 3.77 -12.64 8.52
C HIS A 51 3.06 -13.96 8.29
N TYR A 52 3.36 -14.59 7.16
CA TYR A 52 3.07 -15.99 6.88
C TYR A 52 4.40 -16.75 6.81
N PRO A 53 4.62 -17.76 7.68
CA PRO A 53 5.93 -18.42 7.79
C PRO A 53 6.24 -19.38 6.61
N ASP A 54 5.22 -19.78 5.86
CA ASP A 54 5.26 -20.85 4.86
C ASP A 54 4.69 -20.43 3.49
N VAL A 55 4.44 -19.13 3.31
CA VAL A 55 3.97 -18.57 2.04
C VAL A 55 4.99 -17.57 1.51
N PRO A 56 5.70 -17.87 0.42
CA PRO A 56 6.59 -16.92 -0.24
C PRO A 56 5.83 -15.69 -0.73
N SER A 57 6.46 -14.51 -0.68
CA SER A 57 5.85 -13.22 -1.03
C SER A 57 5.28 -13.20 -2.45
N ARG A 58 5.97 -13.82 -3.42
CA ARG A 58 5.50 -13.93 -4.81
C ARG A 58 4.20 -14.72 -4.92
N LEU A 59 4.13 -15.86 -4.23
CA LEU A 59 2.92 -16.69 -4.22
C LEU A 59 1.75 -15.95 -3.58
N LEU A 60 1.99 -15.23 -2.48
CA LEU A 60 0.98 -14.39 -1.85
C LEU A 60 0.50 -13.29 -2.80
N ALA A 61 1.43 -12.56 -3.46
CA ALA A 61 1.08 -11.50 -4.41
C ALA A 61 0.25 -12.03 -5.58
N ASP A 62 0.62 -13.20 -6.12
CA ASP A 62 -0.11 -13.83 -7.23
C ASP A 62 -1.51 -14.30 -6.80
N VAL A 63 -1.67 -14.85 -5.59
CA VAL A 63 -3.00 -15.26 -5.07
C VAL A 63 -3.85 -14.07 -4.67
N PHE A 64 -3.23 -13.00 -4.15
CA PHE A 64 -3.93 -11.79 -3.73
C PHE A 64 -4.52 -11.03 -4.94
N THR A 65 -3.82 -11.04 -6.07
CA THR A 65 -4.21 -10.28 -7.27
C THR A 65 -5.03 -11.09 -8.29
N ASP A 66 -5.00 -12.42 -8.20
CA ASP A 66 -5.79 -13.31 -9.06
C ASP A 66 -7.26 -13.40 -8.60
N LEU A 67 -8.10 -12.53 -9.17
CA LEU A 67 -9.53 -12.47 -8.84
C LEU A 67 -10.34 -13.68 -9.33
N GLU A 68 -9.89 -14.39 -10.38
CA GLU A 68 -10.56 -15.63 -10.78
C GLU A 68 -10.29 -16.73 -9.76
N TYR A 69 -9.05 -16.87 -9.31
CA TYR A 69 -8.71 -17.80 -8.25
C TYR A 69 -9.38 -17.42 -6.93
N ARG A 70 -9.50 -16.12 -6.63
CA ARG A 70 -10.18 -15.60 -5.44
C ARG A 70 -11.63 -16.12 -5.31
N LYS A 71 -12.37 -16.23 -6.40
CA LYS A 71 -13.74 -16.80 -6.40
C LYS A 71 -13.80 -18.23 -5.84
N THR A 72 -12.70 -18.98 -5.92
CA THR A 72 -12.67 -20.39 -5.51
C THR A 72 -12.53 -20.59 -4.01
N TRP A 73 -12.04 -19.58 -3.28
CA TRP A 73 -11.72 -19.72 -1.86
C TRP A 73 -12.32 -18.63 -0.96
N ASP A 74 -12.58 -17.42 -1.48
CA ASP A 74 -13.20 -16.36 -0.70
C ASP A 74 -14.72 -16.42 -0.78
N LYS A 75 -15.33 -16.88 0.32
CA LYS A 75 -16.78 -17.04 0.47
C LYS A 75 -17.56 -15.72 0.45
N ASN A 76 -16.89 -14.60 0.74
CA ASN A 76 -17.50 -13.27 0.75
C ASN A 76 -17.47 -12.62 -0.63
N MET A 77 -16.59 -13.05 -1.53
CA MET A 77 -16.59 -12.56 -2.90
C MET A 77 -17.87 -12.98 -3.63
N VAL A 78 -18.67 -12.00 -4.05
CA VAL A 78 -19.85 -12.24 -4.90
C VAL A 78 -19.42 -12.39 -6.35
N GLY A 79 -18.49 -11.54 -6.79
CA GLY A 79 -17.97 -11.59 -8.14
C GLY A 79 -17.14 -10.35 -8.46
N PHE A 80 -16.61 -10.33 -9.68
CA PHE A 80 -15.94 -9.17 -10.24
C PHE A 80 -16.16 -9.10 -11.74
N ASN A 81 -16.01 -7.91 -12.31
CA ASN A 81 -15.93 -7.68 -13.75
C ASN A 81 -14.79 -6.70 -14.02
N LYS A 82 -14.03 -6.93 -15.10
CA LYS A 82 -13.12 -5.92 -15.64
C LYS A 82 -13.92 -5.02 -16.57
N LEU A 83 -13.87 -3.72 -16.34
CA LEU A 83 -14.48 -2.69 -17.17
C LEU A 83 -13.41 -2.06 -18.08
N ASP A 84 -13.82 -1.07 -18.88
CA ASP A 84 -12.90 -0.29 -19.70
C ASP A 84 -11.77 0.31 -18.85
N HIS A 85 -10.57 0.38 -19.45
CA HIS A 85 -9.36 0.93 -18.82
C HIS A 85 -8.92 0.19 -17.55
N ASP A 86 -9.13 -1.12 -17.51
CA ASP A 86 -8.70 -2.00 -16.42
C ASP A 86 -9.31 -1.67 -15.04
N VAL A 87 -10.42 -0.91 -15.03
CA VAL A 87 -11.19 -0.67 -13.82
C VAL A 87 -11.83 -1.96 -13.36
N ILE A 88 -11.63 -2.31 -12.08
CA ILE A 88 -12.20 -3.51 -11.48
C ILE A 88 -13.50 -3.12 -10.79
N HIS A 89 -14.61 -3.69 -11.24
CA HIS A 89 -15.85 -3.74 -10.48
C HIS A 89 -15.84 -4.99 -9.60
N TYR A 90 -15.73 -4.81 -8.29
CA TYR A 90 -15.70 -5.90 -7.31
C TYR A 90 -16.91 -5.84 -6.40
N THR A 91 -17.57 -6.99 -6.17
CA THR A 91 -18.72 -7.08 -5.27
C THR A 91 -18.45 -8.09 -4.16
N THR A 92 -18.73 -7.69 -2.91
CA THR A 92 -18.53 -8.54 -1.73
C THR A 92 -19.72 -8.51 -0.78
N LYS A 93 -19.96 -9.64 -0.11
CA LYS A 93 -20.99 -9.80 0.90
C LYS A 93 -20.56 -9.11 2.19
N PHE A 94 -21.53 -8.42 2.80
CA PHE A 94 -21.42 -8.03 4.20
C PHE A 94 -22.35 -8.91 5.03
N PRO A 95 -22.08 -9.10 6.33
CA PRO A 95 -22.96 -9.90 7.16
C PRO A 95 -24.33 -9.22 7.28
N TRP A 96 -25.38 -10.04 7.29
CA TRP A 96 -26.77 -9.59 7.45
C TRP A 96 -26.93 -8.79 8.76
N PRO A 97 -27.65 -7.66 8.77
CA PRO A 97 -28.61 -7.19 7.76
C PRO A 97 -28.06 -6.23 6.71
N LEU A 98 -26.74 -6.10 6.56
CA LEU A 98 -26.19 -5.12 5.63
C LEU A 98 -26.18 -5.66 4.18
N SER A 99 -26.53 -4.80 3.21
CA SER A 99 -26.42 -5.12 1.79
C SER A 99 -24.97 -5.37 1.36
N PRO A 100 -24.72 -6.14 0.29
CA PRO A 100 -23.40 -6.24 -0.33
C PRO A 100 -22.80 -4.88 -0.66
N ARG A 101 -21.46 -4.80 -0.75
CA ARG A 101 -20.75 -3.61 -1.22
C ARG A 101 -20.22 -3.82 -2.62
N GLU A 102 -20.32 -2.79 -3.44
CA GLU A 102 -19.65 -2.72 -4.74
C GLU A 102 -18.55 -1.65 -4.72
N TYR A 103 -17.40 -2.00 -5.27
CA TYR A 103 -16.23 -1.15 -5.41
C TYR A 103 -15.87 -1.03 -6.88
N PHE A 104 -15.46 0.16 -7.29
CA PHE A 104 -14.89 0.42 -8.62
C PHE A 104 -13.51 1.03 -8.42
N TYR A 105 -12.47 0.24 -8.66
CA TYR A 105 -11.12 0.64 -8.30
C TYR A 105 -10.10 0.32 -9.39
N GLU A 106 -9.03 1.10 -9.39
CA GLU A 106 -7.79 0.78 -10.11
C GLU A 106 -6.92 -0.09 -9.21
N LEU A 107 -6.27 -1.11 -9.77
CA LEU A 107 -5.32 -1.98 -9.09
C LEU A 107 -3.95 -1.84 -9.76
N THR A 108 -2.94 -1.55 -8.97
CA THR A 108 -1.55 -1.48 -9.42
C THR A 108 -0.71 -2.46 -8.63
N VAL A 109 0.17 -3.16 -9.34
CA VAL A 109 1.13 -4.11 -8.76
C VAL A 109 2.51 -3.65 -9.21
N HIS A 110 3.41 -3.47 -8.25
CA HIS A 110 4.78 -3.08 -8.49
C HIS A 110 5.73 -4.00 -7.72
N GLU A 111 6.91 -4.24 -8.26
CA GLU A 111 7.95 -5.06 -7.64
C GLU A 111 9.23 -4.24 -7.50
N PRO A 112 9.38 -3.39 -6.46
CA PRO A 112 10.53 -2.48 -6.33
C PRO A 112 11.88 -3.19 -6.22
N LYS A 113 11.89 -4.41 -5.69
CA LYS A 113 13.05 -5.29 -5.52
C LYS A 113 12.59 -6.71 -5.80
N GLU A 114 13.53 -7.60 -6.12
CA GLU A 114 13.22 -9.01 -6.36
C GLU A 114 12.40 -9.59 -5.19
N ASN A 115 11.23 -10.14 -5.52
CA ASN A 115 10.28 -10.73 -4.59
C ASN A 115 9.69 -9.77 -3.54
N HIS A 116 9.89 -8.45 -3.66
CA HIS A 116 9.21 -7.45 -2.84
C HIS A 116 8.05 -6.87 -3.65
N PHE A 117 6.82 -7.05 -3.20
CA PHE A 117 5.63 -6.63 -3.94
C PHE A 117 4.90 -5.50 -3.23
N CYS A 118 4.44 -4.53 -4.00
CA CYS A 118 3.51 -3.50 -3.60
C CYS A 118 2.22 -3.66 -4.42
N VAL A 119 1.10 -3.86 -3.75
CA VAL A 119 -0.23 -3.89 -4.35
C VAL A 119 -1.02 -2.71 -3.82
N SER A 120 -1.34 -1.76 -4.68
CA SER A 120 -2.12 -0.58 -4.32
C SER A 120 -3.43 -0.57 -5.09
N SER A 121 -4.54 -0.31 -4.41
CA SER A 121 -5.83 -0.07 -5.04
C SER A 121 -6.57 1.12 -4.44
N GLN A 122 -7.36 1.80 -5.28
CA GLN A 122 -8.18 2.92 -4.83
C GLN A 122 -9.42 3.12 -5.69
N THR A 123 -10.46 3.70 -5.10
CA THR A 123 -11.65 4.12 -5.86
C THR A 123 -11.22 5.04 -7.00
N VAL A 124 -11.78 4.79 -8.17
CA VAL A 124 -11.65 5.65 -9.34
C VAL A 124 -12.07 7.09 -9.04
N GLY A 125 -11.34 8.06 -9.58
CA GLY A 125 -11.60 9.48 -9.32
C GLY A 125 -12.94 9.95 -9.89
N LYS A 126 -13.38 11.13 -9.45
CA LYS A 126 -14.53 11.85 -10.04
C LYS A 126 -14.06 13.22 -10.55
N THR A 127 -14.59 13.64 -11.70
CA THR A 127 -14.43 14.98 -12.26
C THR A 127 -15.78 15.57 -12.62
N ARG A 128 -15.86 16.90 -12.69
CA ARG A 128 -17.06 17.60 -13.14
C ARG A 128 -16.89 17.99 -14.59
N ALA A 129 -17.79 17.52 -15.45
CA ALA A 129 -17.82 17.90 -16.85
C ALA A 129 -18.29 19.35 -17.04
N ALA A 130 -18.04 19.90 -18.23
CA ALA A 130 -18.39 21.28 -18.58
C ALA A 130 -19.91 21.56 -18.48
N ASP A 131 -20.75 20.55 -18.64
CA ASP A 131 -22.21 20.60 -18.47
C ASP A 131 -22.66 20.48 -17.00
N GLY A 132 -21.71 20.39 -16.06
CA GLY A 132 -21.96 20.26 -14.63
C GLY A 132 -22.18 18.83 -14.14
N THR A 133 -22.21 17.82 -15.02
CA THR A 133 -22.38 16.40 -14.65
C THR A 133 -21.13 15.84 -13.98
N LEU A 134 -21.30 14.94 -13.00
CA LEU A 134 -20.19 14.20 -12.41
C LEU A 134 -19.84 13.01 -13.31
N GLN A 135 -18.58 12.91 -13.70
CA GLN A 135 -18.03 11.83 -14.50
C GLN A 135 -16.91 11.13 -13.73
N ASN A 136 -16.72 9.83 -13.95
CA ASN A 136 -15.60 9.13 -13.33
C ASN A 136 -14.36 9.34 -14.19
N LEU A 137 -13.26 9.66 -13.53
CA LEU A 137 -11.99 10.01 -14.12
C LEU A 137 -10.93 9.03 -13.63
N LEU A 138 -10.29 8.33 -14.56
CA LEU A 138 -9.01 7.69 -14.26
C LEU A 138 -7.94 8.79 -14.16
N SER A 139 -7.39 8.99 -12.97
CA SER A 139 -6.24 9.86 -12.79
C SER A 139 -5.30 9.21 -11.77
N SER A 140 -4.23 8.61 -12.27
CA SER A 140 -3.15 8.02 -11.48
C SER A 140 -2.47 9.04 -10.55
N ASN A 141 -2.53 10.34 -10.88
CA ASN A 141 -1.92 11.43 -10.12
C ASN A 141 -2.68 11.80 -8.83
N ASN A 142 -3.88 11.27 -8.62
CA ASN A 142 -4.67 11.53 -7.41
C ASN A 142 -4.53 10.43 -6.36
N TYR A 143 -3.53 9.56 -6.50
CA TYR A 143 -3.41 8.43 -5.60
C TYR A 143 -3.10 8.86 -4.16
N LYS A 144 -3.96 8.43 -3.22
CA LYS A 144 -3.82 8.72 -1.79
C LYS A 144 -3.32 7.49 -1.06
N SER A 145 -2.03 7.46 -0.76
CA SER A 145 -1.42 6.37 -0.01
C SER A 145 -1.95 6.28 1.43
N MET A 146 -2.01 5.05 1.94
CA MET A 146 -2.22 4.75 3.36
C MET A 146 -0.96 4.91 4.22
N VAL A 147 0.21 5.10 3.60
CA VAL A 147 1.48 5.27 4.30
C VAL A 147 1.61 6.71 4.75
N THR A 148 1.66 6.92 6.06
CA THR A 148 1.95 8.25 6.63
C THR A 148 3.45 8.45 6.67
N LEU A 149 4.00 9.15 5.68
CA LEU A 149 5.40 9.56 5.70
C LEU A 149 5.60 10.56 6.85
N VAL A 150 6.47 10.23 7.80
CA VAL A 150 6.94 11.21 8.77
C VAL A 150 7.88 12.16 8.01
N PRO A 151 7.62 13.48 7.96
CA PRO A 151 8.60 14.40 7.42
C PRO A 151 9.89 14.23 8.24
N PRO A 152 11.08 14.21 7.61
CA PRO A 152 12.33 14.13 8.36
C PRO A 152 12.31 15.19 9.46
N PRO A 153 12.74 14.86 10.69
CA PRO A 153 12.82 15.87 11.74
C PRO A 153 13.60 17.05 11.15
N MET A 154 12.99 18.24 11.15
CA MET A 154 13.68 19.44 10.68
C MET A 154 15.00 19.47 11.43
N THR A 155 16.11 19.23 10.74
CA THR A 155 17.42 19.38 11.33
C THR A 155 17.52 20.86 11.64
N SER A 156 17.30 21.20 12.90
CA SER A 156 17.56 22.53 13.41
C SER A 156 19.03 22.81 13.10
N THR A 157 19.27 23.61 12.08
CA THR A 157 20.58 24.15 11.76
C THR A 157 20.94 25.04 12.93
N SER A 158 21.57 24.44 13.93
CA SER A 158 22.13 25.17 15.05
C SER A 158 23.31 25.93 14.46
N THR A 159 23.09 27.20 14.16
CA THR A 159 24.16 28.15 13.90
C THR A 159 24.97 28.26 15.18
N VAL A 160 26.08 27.51 15.22
CA VAL A 160 27.08 27.66 16.29
C VAL A 160 27.69 29.04 16.11
N SER A 161 27.26 29.99 16.92
CA SER A 161 27.97 31.24 17.14
C SER A 161 29.19 30.92 18.01
N LEU A 162 30.38 31.05 17.43
CA LEU A 162 31.64 30.98 18.14
C LEU A 162 31.76 32.22 19.03
N ASN A 163 31.59 32.06 20.34
CA ASN A 163 32.10 33.01 21.30
C ASN A 163 33.02 32.29 22.29
N ALA A 164 34.18 32.92 22.49
CA ALA A 164 35.32 32.41 23.22
C ALA A 164 35.13 32.47 24.75
N THR A 165 35.84 31.56 25.42
CA THR A 165 36.31 31.62 26.82
C THR A 165 35.24 31.46 27.90
N THR A 166 35.22 30.31 28.60
CA THR A 166 35.74 30.10 29.98
C THR A 166 35.41 28.65 30.43
N THR A 167 36.37 27.94 31.02
CA THR A 167 36.22 26.64 31.73
C THR A 167 35.43 26.83 33.04
N PRO A 168 34.75 25.80 33.62
CA PRO A 168 35.44 24.63 34.19
C PRO A 168 34.74 23.26 34.07
N THR A 169 35.56 22.27 34.39
CA THR A 169 35.48 20.81 34.52
C THR A 169 34.31 20.26 35.35
N VAL A 170 33.64 19.19 34.88
CA VAL A 170 33.29 18.00 35.68
C VAL A 170 33.34 16.75 34.77
N GLN A 171 34.01 15.73 35.28
CA GLN A 171 34.26 14.42 34.68
C GLN A 171 33.01 13.53 34.69
N GLN A 172 32.77 12.78 33.61
CA GLN A 172 32.56 11.34 33.75
C GLN A 172 32.92 10.60 32.45
N GLN A 173 33.28 9.34 32.61
CA GLN A 173 34.39 8.70 31.91
C GLN A 173 33.91 7.42 31.17
N PHE A 174 34.19 7.38 29.85
CA PHE A 174 34.50 6.23 28.95
C PHE A 174 33.50 5.07 28.71
N PRO A 175 33.71 4.23 27.66
CA PRO A 175 34.29 4.45 26.30
C PRO A 175 33.43 3.79 25.18
N TYR A 176 33.66 4.06 23.88
CA TYR A 176 34.39 3.12 23.01
C TYR A 176 34.96 3.82 21.76
N LYS A 177 36.14 3.35 21.33
CA LYS A 177 37.06 3.96 20.36
C LYS A 177 36.78 3.59 18.89
N LYS A 178 37.12 4.55 18.02
CA LYS A 178 37.47 4.49 16.57
C LYS A 178 38.56 3.43 16.28
N GLY A 179 38.82 2.94 15.07
CA GLY A 179 38.54 3.32 13.66
C GLY A 179 39.38 2.33 12.79
N PRO A 180 40.05 2.72 11.69
CA PRO A 180 39.74 3.72 10.65
C PRO A 180 39.91 3.13 9.22
N LEU A 181 39.57 3.90 8.18
CA LEU A 181 40.53 4.24 7.10
C LEU A 181 39.95 5.33 6.18
N SER A 182 40.86 6.18 5.75
CA SER A 182 40.72 7.49 5.13
C SER A 182 41.11 7.41 3.66
N LEU A 183 40.47 8.19 2.78
CA LEU A 183 41.11 8.76 1.60
C LEU A 183 40.57 10.19 1.34
N LEU A 184 41.51 11.12 1.14
CA LEU A 184 41.40 12.57 1.02
C LEU A 184 41.36 12.99 -0.49
N VAL A 185 40.46 13.92 -0.89
CA VAL A 185 40.69 15.34 -1.37
C VAL A 185 41.11 15.49 -2.86
N PRO A 186 41.00 16.66 -3.57
CA PRO A 186 40.32 17.99 -3.40
C PRO A 186 39.24 18.25 -4.49
N GLY A 187 38.38 19.27 -4.55
CA GLY A 187 38.43 20.69 -4.19
C GLY A 187 38.36 21.55 -5.47
N ILE A 188 37.21 22.19 -5.77
CA ILE A 188 37.14 23.42 -6.59
C ILE A 188 36.02 24.33 -6.07
N SER A 189 36.39 25.60 -5.89
CA SER A 189 35.52 26.73 -5.57
C SER A 189 34.89 27.31 -6.85
N GLY A 190 33.68 27.85 -6.75
CA GLY A 190 33.07 28.64 -7.83
C GLY A 190 31.78 29.30 -7.38
N ALA A 191 31.84 30.60 -7.10
CA ALA A 191 30.72 31.43 -6.70
C ALA A 191 29.84 31.85 -7.88
N GLY A 192 28.55 32.07 -7.59
CA GLY A 192 27.73 33.12 -8.20
C GLY A 192 27.09 32.83 -9.56
N ALA A 193 25.76 32.68 -9.56
CA ALA A 193 24.86 33.49 -10.39
C ALA A 193 23.41 33.15 -10.03
N ALA A 194 22.62 34.17 -9.71
CA ALA A 194 21.18 34.10 -9.73
C ALA A 194 20.73 33.84 -11.17
N SER A 195 20.06 32.72 -11.40
CA SER A 195 19.36 32.44 -12.65
C SER A 195 17.88 32.29 -12.34
N THR A 196 17.13 33.29 -12.79
CA THR A 196 15.68 33.26 -12.96
C THR A 196 15.26 31.98 -13.67
N VAL A 197 14.58 31.08 -12.97
CA VAL A 197 13.95 29.91 -13.60
C VAL A 197 12.60 30.36 -14.16
N SER A 198 12.60 30.55 -15.47
CA SER A 198 11.40 30.68 -16.28
C SER A 198 10.51 29.44 -16.15
N LEU A 199 9.21 29.67 -16.06
CA LEU A 199 8.16 28.66 -16.21
C LEU A 199 8.36 27.85 -17.50
N PRO A 200 8.30 26.51 -17.49
CA PRO A 200 8.14 25.76 -18.73
C PRO A 200 6.67 25.84 -19.16
N ALA A 201 6.40 26.74 -20.11
CA ALA A 201 5.32 26.56 -21.06
C ALA A 201 5.74 25.45 -22.02
N GLY A 202 5.09 24.30 -21.95
CA GLY A 202 5.44 23.16 -22.79
C GLY A 202 4.75 21.86 -22.36
N GLY A 203 3.41 21.88 -22.29
CA GLY A 203 2.65 20.64 -22.16
C GLY A 203 2.64 19.90 -23.49
N SER A 204 3.41 18.82 -23.58
CA SER A 204 3.27 17.82 -24.66
C SER A 204 1.87 17.18 -24.58
N PRO A 205 1.17 16.98 -25.70
CA PRO A 205 -0.20 16.46 -25.70
C PRO A 205 -0.21 14.92 -25.76
N SER A 206 -0.46 14.22 -24.65
CA SER A 206 -1.10 12.87 -24.62
C SER A 206 -1.13 12.17 -23.24
N GLN A 207 -1.88 12.71 -22.28
CA GLN A 207 -2.68 11.84 -21.39
C GLN A 207 -4.09 12.41 -21.38
N ALA A 208 -4.87 12.04 -22.40
CA ALA A 208 -6.29 12.35 -22.40
C ALA A 208 -6.90 11.72 -21.14
N ASN A 209 -7.42 12.57 -20.25
CA ASN A 209 -8.29 12.19 -19.13
C ASN A 209 -9.36 11.23 -19.66
N LYS A 210 -9.23 9.93 -19.37
CA LYS A 210 -10.16 8.91 -19.87
C LYS A 210 -11.40 8.94 -18.99
N VAL A 211 -12.41 9.65 -19.48
CA VAL A 211 -13.74 9.66 -18.90
C VAL A 211 -14.39 8.31 -19.13
N PHE A 212 -14.96 7.71 -18.09
CA PHE A 212 -15.73 6.47 -18.22
C PHE A 212 -17.01 6.50 -17.37
N LYS A 213 -18.00 5.73 -17.79
CA LYS A 213 -19.30 5.65 -17.12
C LYS A 213 -19.36 4.41 -16.25
N LEU A 214 -19.61 4.62 -14.96
CA LEU A 214 -19.92 3.52 -14.05
C LEU A 214 -21.33 2.99 -14.33
N PRO A 215 -21.56 1.67 -14.16
CA PRO A 215 -22.91 1.11 -14.17
C PRO A 215 -23.83 1.85 -13.18
N PRO A 216 -25.15 1.89 -13.42
CA PRO A 216 -26.09 2.47 -12.45
C PRO A 216 -26.02 1.72 -11.10
N PRO A 217 -26.36 2.38 -9.98
CA PRO A 217 -26.44 1.73 -8.68
C PRO A 217 -27.35 0.49 -8.73
N ASN A 218 -26.94 -0.59 -8.08
CA ASN A 218 -27.72 -1.81 -7.96
C ASN A 218 -28.22 -2.01 -6.51
N LYS A 219 -28.56 -3.25 -6.11
CA LYS A 219 -29.00 -3.56 -4.74
C LYS A 219 -27.86 -3.49 -3.69
N SER A 220 -26.62 -3.35 -4.15
CA SER A 220 -25.41 -3.19 -3.34
C SER A 220 -25.17 -1.73 -3.00
N VAL A 221 -24.52 -1.49 -1.87
CA VAL A 221 -24.04 -0.17 -1.48
C VAL A 221 -22.75 0.14 -2.24
N ARG A 222 -22.74 1.24 -2.99
CA ARG A 222 -21.55 1.70 -3.70
C ARG A 222 -20.58 2.40 -2.75
N VAL A 223 -19.35 1.91 -2.71
CA VAL A 223 -18.27 2.53 -1.94
C VAL A 223 -17.60 3.60 -2.78
N GLU A 224 -17.64 4.83 -2.27
CA GLU A 224 -17.21 6.03 -2.99
C GLU A 224 -15.81 6.51 -2.59
N GLU A 225 -15.33 6.05 -1.44
CA GLU A 225 -13.97 6.30 -0.97
C GLU A 225 -13.41 5.00 -0.43
N TYR A 226 -12.39 4.48 -1.12
CA TYR A 226 -11.65 3.28 -0.77
C TYR A 226 -10.19 3.47 -1.20
N ARG A 227 -9.27 3.05 -0.34
CA ARG A 227 -7.84 2.98 -0.64
C ARG A 227 -7.21 1.84 0.17
N GLN A 228 -6.32 1.11 -0.47
CA GLN A 228 -5.61 -0.01 0.11
C GLN A 228 -4.19 -0.06 -0.43
N ASP A 229 -3.27 -0.38 0.46
CA ASP A 229 -1.87 -0.64 0.14
C ASP A 229 -1.42 -1.91 0.86
N VAL A 230 -0.81 -2.83 0.11
CA VAL A 230 -0.26 -4.07 0.65
C VAL A 230 1.18 -4.22 0.19
N VAL A 231 2.10 -4.30 1.14
CA VAL A 231 3.51 -4.58 0.88
C VAL A 231 3.83 -5.98 1.38
N MET A 232 4.38 -6.81 0.51
CA MET A 232 4.72 -8.20 0.79
C MET A 232 6.21 -8.40 0.51
N VAL A 233 6.97 -8.82 1.52
CA VAL A 233 8.43 -8.98 1.41
C VAL A 233 8.86 -10.34 1.91
N PRO A 234 9.89 -10.96 1.31
CA PRO A 234 10.31 -12.30 1.68
C PRO A 234 10.85 -12.30 3.12
N SER A 235 10.64 -13.41 3.84
CA SER A 235 11.39 -13.68 5.06
C SER A 235 12.87 -13.94 4.74
N GLU A 236 13.74 -13.79 5.74
CA GLU A 236 15.19 -14.02 5.57
C GLU A 236 15.52 -15.42 5.05
N ASP A 237 14.73 -16.43 5.42
CA ASP A 237 14.89 -17.82 4.98
C ASP A 237 14.20 -18.12 3.63
N GLY A 238 13.51 -17.14 3.04
CA GLY A 238 12.80 -17.24 1.77
C GLY A 238 11.56 -18.15 1.76
N LYS A 239 11.19 -18.75 2.90
CA LYS A 239 10.04 -19.69 2.97
C LYS A 239 8.70 -18.99 3.16
N GLY A 240 8.73 -17.83 3.79
CA GLY A 240 7.57 -17.04 4.16
C GLY A 240 7.64 -15.61 3.62
N CYS A 241 6.77 -14.77 4.15
CA CYS A 241 6.78 -13.34 3.90
C CYS A 241 6.24 -12.53 5.07
N TYR A 242 6.74 -11.30 5.19
CA TYR A 242 6.15 -10.26 6.02
C TYR A 242 5.20 -9.41 5.19
N VAL A 243 4.13 -8.94 5.83
CA VAL A 243 3.05 -8.22 5.19
C VAL A 243 2.72 -6.95 5.96
N TRP A 244 2.82 -5.81 5.29
CA TRP A 244 2.28 -4.54 5.74
C TRP A 244 1.02 -4.26 4.93
N PHE A 245 -0.07 -3.89 5.59
CA PHE A 245 -1.36 -3.68 4.93
C PHE A 245 -2.06 -2.46 5.52
N GLY A 246 -2.14 -1.37 4.76
CA GLY A 246 -2.99 -0.21 5.04
C GLY A 246 -4.34 -0.30 4.33
N TYR A 247 -5.42 0.03 5.02
CA TYR A 247 -6.78 -0.01 4.49
C TYR A 247 -7.64 1.15 4.99
N PHE A 248 -8.42 1.72 4.10
CA PHE A 248 -9.53 2.60 4.44
C PHE A 248 -10.66 2.42 3.43
N ASP A 249 -11.89 2.38 3.93
CA ASP A 249 -13.08 2.63 3.13
C ASP A 249 -14.15 3.40 3.91
N ASP A 250 -15.04 4.05 3.17
CA ASP A 250 -16.33 4.50 3.67
C ASP A 250 -17.40 3.48 3.26
N PRO A 251 -17.79 2.55 4.16
CA PRO A 251 -18.75 1.49 3.85
C PRO A 251 -20.19 1.98 3.71
N LYS A 252 -20.41 3.30 3.90
CA LYS A 252 -21.66 4.04 3.98
C LYS A 252 -22.62 3.53 5.06
N GLY A 253 -23.15 4.48 5.82
CA GLY A 253 -24.09 4.21 6.90
C GLY A 253 -23.41 3.70 8.18
N HIS A 254 -24.23 3.46 9.20
CA HIS A 254 -23.76 3.03 10.51
C HIS A 254 -23.45 1.53 10.50
N ILE A 255 -22.24 1.15 10.95
CA ILE A 255 -21.84 -0.26 11.10
C ILE A 255 -22.23 -0.75 12.51
N PRO A 256 -23.18 -1.69 12.66
CA PRO A 256 -23.58 -2.19 13.97
C PRO A 256 -22.44 -2.91 14.70
N THR A 257 -22.41 -2.83 16.04
CA THR A 257 -21.42 -3.53 16.87
C THR A 257 -21.41 -5.04 16.64
N SER A 258 -22.55 -5.65 16.30
CA SER A 258 -22.62 -7.08 15.95
C SER A 258 -21.76 -7.43 14.74
N ILE A 259 -21.65 -6.54 13.75
CA ILE A 259 -20.82 -6.70 12.56
C ILE A 259 -19.35 -6.56 12.91
N VAL A 260 -19.01 -5.58 13.76
CA VAL A 260 -17.64 -5.43 14.29
C VAL A 260 -17.22 -6.69 15.04
N ASN A 261 -18.08 -7.22 15.92
CA ASN A 261 -17.84 -8.45 16.67
C ASN A 261 -17.71 -9.69 15.75
N TRP A 262 -18.52 -9.77 14.69
CA TRP A 262 -18.37 -10.83 13.70
C TRP A 262 -17.03 -10.73 12.96
N ALA A 263 -16.61 -9.51 12.61
CA ALA A 263 -15.35 -9.28 11.90
C ALA A 263 -14.16 -9.73 12.74
N THR A 264 -14.14 -9.41 14.04
CA THR A 264 -13.04 -9.80 14.95
C THR A 264 -13.03 -11.29 15.29
N LYS A 265 -14.20 -11.94 15.37
CA LYS A 265 -14.31 -13.36 15.74
C LYS A 265 -14.21 -14.34 14.57
N SER A 266 -14.58 -13.91 13.36
CA SER A 266 -14.74 -14.82 12.22
C SER A 266 -14.30 -14.22 10.89
N GLY A 267 -14.64 -12.96 10.61
CA GLY A 267 -14.31 -12.32 9.32
C GLY A 267 -12.81 -12.24 9.05
N ILE A 268 -12.08 -11.47 9.87
CA ILE A 268 -10.64 -11.24 9.72
C ILE A 268 -9.85 -12.55 9.92
N PRO A 269 -10.06 -13.33 11.00
CA PRO A 269 -9.33 -14.59 11.16
C PRO A 269 -9.57 -15.58 10.02
N GLY A 270 -10.81 -15.66 9.51
CA GLY A 270 -11.17 -16.52 8.39
C GLY A 270 -10.52 -16.10 7.08
N PHE A 271 -10.43 -14.79 6.82
CA PHE A 271 -9.72 -14.26 5.65
C PHE A 271 -8.21 -14.56 5.72
N LEU A 272 -7.56 -14.25 6.85
CA LEU A 272 -6.11 -14.44 7.02
C LEU A 272 -5.72 -15.91 6.85
N ARG A 273 -6.51 -16.85 7.37
CA ARG A 273 -6.30 -18.28 7.15
C ARG A 273 -6.62 -18.71 5.72
N GLY A 274 -7.76 -18.25 5.18
CA GLY A 274 -8.24 -18.65 3.86
C GLY A 274 -7.26 -18.28 2.74
N ILE A 275 -6.63 -17.11 2.81
CA ILE A 275 -5.63 -16.73 1.80
C ILE A 275 -4.35 -17.56 1.91
N GLN A 276 -3.91 -17.92 3.12
CA GLN A 276 -2.77 -18.80 3.34
C GLN A 276 -3.05 -20.20 2.77
N GLU A 277 -4.21 -20.78 3.10
CA GLU A 277 -4.65 -22.08 2.57
C GLU A 277 -4.74 -22.06 1.05
N ALA A 278 -5.24 -20.97 0.45
CA ALA A 278 -5.29 -20.79 -0.99
C ALA A 278 -3.90 -20.75 -1.62
N CYS A 279 -2.93 -20.09 -0.98
CA CYS A 279 -1.53 -20.11 -1.41
C CYS A 279 -0.96 -21.53 -1.40
N LEU A 280 -1.08 -22.24 -0.29
CA LEU A 280 -0.58 -23.61 -0.15
C LEU A 280 -1.23 -24.57 -1.16
N LYS A 281 -2.53 -24.42 -1.41
CA LYS A 281 -3.25 -25.18 -2.44
C LYS A 281 -2.72 -24.90 -3.84
N ARG A 282 -2.47 -23.63 -4.19
CA ARG A 282 -1.92 -23.25 -5.51
C ARG A 282 -0.51 -23.79 -5.70
N ALA A 283 0.33 -23.72 -4.67
CA ALA A 283 1.68 -24.30 -4.70
C ALA A 283 1.66 -25.81 -4.93
N ALA A 284 0.78 -26.54 -4.23
CA ALA A 284 0.63 -27.98 -4.40
C ALA A 284 0.19 -28.36 -5.84
N GLN A 285 -0.72 -27.58 -6.43
CA GLN A 285 -1.17 -27.78 -7.81
C GLN A 285 -0.03 -27.55 -8.82
N GLN A 286 0.79 -26.52 -8.63
CA GLN A 286 1.95 -26.24 -9.49
C GLN A 286 3.03 -27.33 -9.36
N GLY A 287 3.29 -27.83 -8.14
CA GLY A 287 4.23 -28.92 -7.90
C GLY A 287 3.78 -30.28 -8.48
N SER A 288 2.46 -30.51 -8.58
CA SER A 288 1.91 -31.71 -9.23
C SER A 288 1.89 -31.64 -10.76
N GLY A 289 2.19 -30.48 -11.36
CA GLY A 289 1.97 -30.19 -12.78
C GLY A 289 3.21 -29.97 -13.64
N SER A 290 4.46 -30.02 -13.13
CA SER A 290 5.65 -29.73 -13.95
C SER A 290 6.57 -30.92 -14.17
N ALA A 291 6.21 -31.74 -15.15
CA ALA A 291 7.14 -32.21 -16.18
C ALA A 291 6.58 -31.76 -17.54
N SER A 292 6.68 -30.46 -17.84
CA SER A 292 6.62 -29.83 -19.18
C SER A 292 6.10 -28.38 -19.08
N GLY A 293 6.88 -27.44 -19.59
CA GLY A 293 6.38 -26.14 -20.05
C GLY A 293 6.64 -24.95 -19.12
N SER A 294 7.62 -24.13 -19.50
CA SER A 294 7.69 -22.71 -19.14
C SER A 294 6.31 -22.07 -19.37
N SER A 295 5.64 -21.65 -18.29
CA SER A 295 4.42 -20.85 -18.40
C SER A 295 4.71 -19.44 -17.91
N SER A 296 4.90 -18.54 -18.87
CA SER A 296 4.75 -17.11 -18.66
C SER A 296 3.34 -16.85 -18.15
N VAL A 297 3.24 -16.26 -16.95
CA VAL A 297 2.00 -15.78 -16.33
C VAL A 297 1.31 -14.80 -17.29
N LYS A 298 0.22 -15.24 -17.93
CA LYS A 298 -0.68 -14.35 -18.67
C LYS A 298 -1.52 -13.56 -17.65
N ASP A 299 -1.61 -12.26 -17.86
CA ASP A 299 -2.49 -11.29 -17.18
C ASP A 299 -1.97 -10.51 -15.95
N ARG A 300 -0.66 -10.43 -15.70
CA ARG A 300 -0.14 -9.34 -14.83
C ARG A 300 -0.26 -8.00 -15.59
N PRO A 301 -0.89 -6.95 -15.04
CA PRO A 301 -0.85 -5.61 -15.63
C PRO A 301 0.60 -5.17 -15.81
N ALA A 302 0.95 -4.65 -16.99
CA ALA A 302 2.31 -4.20 -17.26
C ALA A 302 2.69 -3.03 -16.35
N THR A 303 3.90 -3.07 -15.79
CA THR A 303 4.54 -1.95 -15.11
C THR A 303 4.74 -0.79 -16.11
N PRO A 304 4.37 0.46 -15.76
CA PRO A 304 4.84 1.63 -16.51
C PRO A 304 6.36 1.70 -16.44
N ASP A 305 6.99 1.85 -17.60
CA ASP A 305 8.44 2.02 -17.75
C ASP A 305 8.92 3.22 -16.90
N SER A 306 9.67 2.94 -15.83
CA SER A 306 10.41 3.96 -15.10
C SER A 306 11.61 4.34 -15.95
N GLY A 307 11.41 5.26 -16.90
CA GLY A 307 12.40 5.68 -17.90
C GLY A 307 13.66 6.35 -17.32
N ILE A 308 14.45 5.59 -16.56
CA ILE A 308 15.77 5.93 -16.07
C ILE A 308 16.66 4.75 -16.45
N GLU A 309 17.34 4.87 -17.59
CA GLU A 309 18.50 4.03 -17.90
C GLU A 309 19.66 4.37 -16.94
N ALA A 310 20.50 3.34 -16.73
CA ALA A 310 21.55 3.18 -15.71
C ALA A 310 22.48 4.36 -15.42
#